data_AF-A0A8T5YL86-F1
#
_entry.id   AF-A0A8T5YL86-F1
#
_cell.length_a   1.000
_cell.length_b   1.000
_cell.length_c   1.000
_cell.angle_alpha   90.00
_cell.angle_beta   90.00
_cell.angle_gamma   90.00
#
_symmetry.space_group_name_H-M   'P 1'
#
loop_
_entity.id
_entity.type
_entity.pdbx_description
1 polymer ?
#
loop_
_entity_poly.entity_id
_entity_poly.type
_entity_poly.pdbx_seq_one_letter_code
_entity_poly.pdbx_strand_id
1 'polypeptide(L)'
;MNSLRPELLELTPQALTALSNAGFVKRSLKELENGNVPEISHENGALIATFSDGVRTQLANGQALKEAHCTCGASGMCRHRVMLVLSYQRLCATAQPTEKKEEEWDPAIWLKELATLPDATRKRAQALVAKGITIELFCAPGEIPSARLPMSDVRFYSRSSIRFARCDCIEGTLCEHVALAVQAFVEAKTQQAEFTHLIWQMRSEHVTSSDDPFASEEGKTCRQYVQQLSQALWLGGISQPLIHYEASFSRAQQAAERCNWRWVSESLRQLRASVDAFHTRASHYHAGECLRQLAALNSRLNCAQEMARRDSVGEVPPIPWRTVVGAGIAGEAKLDHLRLVSLGMRCWQDIEQYGLRIWFTDPDTGSI
;
A
#
# COMPACT_ATOMS: atom_id res chain seq x y z
N MET A 1 25.05 5.90 -34.01
CA MET A 1 23.93 4.94 -34.13
C MET A 1 22.85 5.39 -33.16
N ASN A 2 21.65 5.69 -33.63
CA ASN A 2 20.54 6.09 -32.76
C ASN A 2 20.18 4.89 -31.88
N SER A 3 20.53 4.96 -30.60
CA SER A 3 20.14 3.93 -29.63
C SER A 3 18.64 4.04 -29.41
N LEU A 4 17.92 2.94 -29.69
CA LEU A 4 16.48 2.83 -29.41
C LEU A 4 16.24 3.14 -27.92
N ARG A 5 15.14 3.82 -27.60
CA ARG A 5 14.71 4.15 -26.24
C ARG A 5 13.55 3.24 -25.83
N PRO A 6 13.79 1.95 -25.50
CA PRO A 6 12.73 0.98 -25.22
C PRO A 6 11.82 1.42 -24.08
N GLU A 7 12.37 2.12 -23.08
CA GLU A 7 11.62 2.63 -21.95
C GLU A 7 10.56 3.66 -22.33
N LEU A 8 10.71 4.34 -23.47
CA LEU A 8 9.68 5.23 -24.01
C LEU A 8 8.64 4.48 -24.83
N LEU A 9 9.02 3.37 -25.48
CA LEU A 9 8.10 2.54 -26.28
C LEU A 9 7.12 1.75 -25.40
N GLU A 10 7.51 1.46 -24.17
CA GLU A 10 6.69 0.74 -23.18
C GLU A 10 5.59 1.61 -22.54
N LEU A 11 5.68 2.94 -22.64
CA LEU A 11 4.76 3.86 -21.96
C LEU A 11 3.38 3.87 -22.63
N THR A 12 2.43 3.18 -22.01
CA THR A 12 1.02 3.19 -22.42
C THR A 12 0.37 4.57 -22.20
N PRO A 13 -0.80 4.85 -22.82
CA PRO A 13 -1.57 6.05 -22.51
C PRO A 13 -1.93 6.18 -21.01
N GLN A 14 -2.13 5.05 -20.32
CA GLN A 14 -2.35 5.02 -18.88
C GLN A 14 -1.09 5.42 -18.11
N ALA A 15 0.09 4.93 -18.51
CA ALA A 15 1.37 5.34 -17.93
C ALA A 15 1.62 6.84 -18.12
N LEU A 16 1.42 7.35 -19.34
CA LEU A 16 1.56 8.78 -19.63
C LEU A 16 0.58 9.63 -18.83
N THR A 17 -0.64 9.14 -18.59
CA THR A 17 -1.63 9.81 -17.75
C THR A 17 -1.16 9.91 -16.31
N ALA A 18 -0.60 8.84 -15.75
CA ALA A 18 -0.09 8.81 -14.38
C ALA A 18 1.20 9.62 -14.19
N LEU A 19 2.07 9.66 -15.19
CA LEU A 19 3.30 10.45 -15.21
C LEU A 19 3.05 11.95 -15.49
N SER A 20 1.88 12.30 -16.01
CA SER A 20 1.49 13.67 -16.34
C SER A 20 0.08 14.01 -15.82
N ASN A 21 -0.89 14.14 -16.71
CA ASN A 21 -2.31 14.13 -16.40
C ASN A 21 -3.14 13.74 -17.65
N ALA A 22 -4.38 13.35 -17.44
CA ALA A 22 -5.28 12.92 -18.53
C ALA A 22 -5.52 14.04 -19.56
N GLY A 23 -5.51 15.30 -19.13
CA GLY A 23 -5.73 16.45 -20.00
C GLY A 23 -4.58 16.68 -20.99
N PHE A 24 -3.33 16.42 -20.62
CA PHE A 24 -2.18 16.49 -21.52
C PHE A 24 -2.20 15.34 -22.51
N VAL A 25 -2.48 14.11 -22.06
CA VAL A 25 -2.52 12.93 -22.94
C VAL A 25 -3.61 13.07 -24.00
N LYS A 26 -4.84 13.40 -23.60
CA LYS A 26 -5.97 13.58 -24.54
C LYS A 26 -5.70 14.68 -25.57
N ARG A 27 -5.15 15.82 -25.13
CA ARG A 27 -4.81 16.92 -26.04
C ARG A 27 -3.67 16.54 -26.99
N SER A 28 -2.63 15.87 -26.49
CA SER A 28 -1.49 15.42 -27.29
C SER A 28 -1.92 14.44 -28.38
N LEU A 29 -2.75 13.44 -28.03
CA LEU A 29 -3.29 12.49 -29.00
C LEU A 29 -4.10 13.19 -30.10
N LYS A 30 -5.01 14.11 -29.71
CA LYS A 30 -5.81 14.90 -30.64
C LYS A 30 -4.95 15.75 -31.60
N GLU A 31 -3.87 16.34 -31.10
CA GLU A 31 -2.97 17.12 -31.96
C GLU A 31 -2.22 16.26 -32.96
N LEU A 32 -1.76 15.08 -32.54
CA LEU A 32 -1.11 14.13 -33.44
C LEU A 32 -2.08 13.53 -34.46
N GLU A 33 -3.36 13.36 -34.12
CA GLU A 33 -4.43 12.96 -35.06
C GLU A 33 -4.74 14.06 -36.08
N ASN A 34 -4.67 15.33 -35.67
CA ASN A 34 -4.85 16.49 -36.53
C ASN A 34 -3.62 16.79 -37.44
N GLY A 35 -2.59 15.94 -37.42
CA GLY A 35 -1.39 16.10 -38.23
C GLY A 35 -0.33 17.05 -37.65
N ASN A 36 -0.51 17.57 -36.43
CA ASN A 36 0.48 18.41 -35.75
C ASN A 36 1.58 17.56 -35.12
N VAL A 37 2.28 16.77 -35.94
CA VAL A 37 3.35 15.87 -35.51
C VAL A 37 4.67 16.65 -35.48
N PRO A 38 5.37 16.76 -34.34
CA PRO A 38 6.70 17.37 -34.29
C PRO A 38 7.73 16.53 -35.06
N GLU A 39 8.74 17.21 -35.58
CA GLU A 39 9.92 16.55 -36.14
C GLU A 39 10.76 15.93 -35.01
N ILE A 40 11.10 14.66 -35.15
CA ILE A 40 11.88 13.91 -34.15
C ILE A 40 13.32 13.73 -34.63
N SER A 41 14.28 14.22 -33.85
CA SER A 41 15.72 14.05 -34.09
C SER A 41 16.45 13.51 -32.87
N HIS A 42 17.68 13.03 -33.08
CA HIS A 42 18.58 12.61 -32.00
C HIS A 42 19.84 13.47 -32.07
N GLU A 43 20.17 14.19 -30.99
CA GLU A 43 21.40 14.98 -30.89
C GLU A 43 22.09 14.68 -29.57
N ASN A 44 23.39 14.37 -29.60
CA ASN A 44 24.20 14.09 -28.41
C ASN A 44 23.59 13.03 -27.46
N GLY A 45 22.86 12.04 -28.00
CA GLY A 45 22.17 11.01 -27.22
C GLY A 45 20.87 11.46 -26.54
N ALA A 46 20.40 12.68 -26.81
CA ALA A 46 19.09 13.17 -26.38
C ALA A 46 18.07 13.05 -27.52
N LEU A 47 16.84 12.70 -27.16
CA LEU A 47 15.70 12.71 -28.05
C LEU A 47 15.10 14.11 -28.09
N ILE A 48 14.93 14.67 -29.29
CA ILE A 48 14.45 16.04 -29.49
C ILE A 48 13.19 16.02 -30.35
N ALA A 49 12.20 16.79 -29.93
CA ALA A 49 11.00 17.09 -30.68
C ALA A 49 10.94 18.58 -30.98
N THR A 50 10.92 18.93 -32.27
CA THR A 50 10.76 20.30 -32.77
C THR A 50 9.35 20.49 -33.31
N PHE A 51 8.61 21.43 -32.73
CA PHE A 51 7.22 21.70 -33.05
C PHE A 51 7.12 22.84 -34.07
N SER A 52 6.01 22.88 -34.83
CA SER A 52 5.77 23.91 -35.85
C SER A 52 5.64 25.32 -35.30
N ASP A 53 5.31 25.45 -34.01
CA ASP A 53 5.25 26.72 -33.26
C ASP A 53 6.64 27.15 -32.74
N GLY A 54 7.71 26.43 -33.10
CA GLY A 54 9.08 26.71 -32.66
C GLY A 54 9.41 26.21 -31.25
N VAL A 55 8.46 25.58 -30.55
CA VAL A 55 8.76 24.93 -29.28
C VAL A 55 9.70 23.77 -29.52
N ARG A 56 10.68 23.59 -28.62
CA ARG A 56 11.62 22.48 -28.64
C ARG A 56 11.53 21.74 -27.31
N THR A 57 11.41 20.42 -27.39
CA THR A 57 11.43 19.55 -26.20
C THR A 57 12.57 18.55 -26.34
N GLN A 58 13.37 18.40 -25.29
CA GLN A 58 14.54 17.54 -25.26
C GLN A 58 14.49 16.63 -24.04
N LEU A 59 14.70 15.33 -24.27
CA LEU A 59 14.78 14.31 -23.23
C LEU A 59 16.11 13.55 -23.37
N ALA A 60 17.04 13.79 -22.45
CA ALA A 60 18.31 13.07 -22.43
C ALA A 60 18.13 11.61 -21.99
N ASN A 61 19.16 10.78 -22.23
CA ASN A 61 19.19 9.42 -21.70
C ASN A 61 19.21 9.44 -20.17
N GLY A 62 18.45 8.53 -19.54
CA GLY A 62 18.39 8.39 -18.08
C GLY A 62 17.56 9.46 -17.35
N GLN A 63 16.98 10.43 -18.05
CA GLN A 63 16.07 11.42 -17.46
C GLN A 63 14.64 10.87 -17.35
N ALA A 64 13.95 11.25 -16.27
CA ALA A 64 12.52 11.07 -16.15
C ALA A 64 11.77 12.04 -17.08
N LEU A 65 10.53 11.72 -17.45
CA LEU A 65 9.75 12.56 -18.36
C LEU A 65 9.53 14.00 -17.82
N LYS A 66 9.43 14.15 -16.49
CA LYS A 66 9.29 15.45 -15.81
C LYS A 66 10.58 16.28 -15.84
N GLU A 67 11.72 15.68 -16.14
CA GLU A 67 13.02 16.36 -16.22
C GLU A 67 13.34 16.82 -17.65
N ALA A 68 12.54 16.40 -18.63
CA ALA A 68 12.69 16.82 -20.03
C ALA A 68 12.66 18.35 -20.15
N HIS A 69 13.65 18.93 -20.80
CA HIS A 69 13.68 20.37 -21.05
C HIS A 69 12.66 20.72 -22.13
N CYS A 70 11.85 21.77 -21.93
CA CYS A 70 10.89 22.24 -22.91
C CYS A 70 10.89 23.77 -22.94
N THR A 71 10.97 24.37 -24.13
CA THR A 71 11.03 25.83 -24.29
C THR A 71 9.69 26.54 -24.12
N CYS A 72 8.59 25.82 -23.85
CA CYS A 72 7.27 26.40 -23.68
C CYS A 72 7.03 27.10 -22.32
N GLY A 73 8.06 27.20 -21.46
CA GLY A 73 7.99 27.89 -20.17
C GLY A 73 7.30 27.14 -19.03
N ALA A 74 6.82 25.91 -19.25
CA ALA A 74 6.22 25.10 -18.19
C ALA A 74 7.29 24.54 -17.23
N SER A 75 7.11 24.76 -15.92
CA SER A 75 8.03 24.29 -14.87
C SER A 75 7.93 22.78 -14.60
N GLY A 76 6.79 22.17 -14.92
CA GLY A 76 6.53 20.74 -14.76
C GLY A 76 6.12 20.09 -16.07
N MET A 77 5.19 19.14 -15.99
CA MET A 77 4.67 18.47 -17.18
C MET A 77 3.90 19.41 -18.10
N CYS A 78 4.02 19.18 -19.41
CA CYS A 78 3.29 19.89 -20.45
C CYS A 78 2.91 18.94 -21.58
N ARG A 79 2.02 19.40 -22.48
CA ARG A 79 1.62 18.61 -23.67
C ARG A 79 2.83 18.23 -24.55
N HIS A 80 3.83 19.11 -24.69
CA HIS A 80 4.96 18.88 -25.60
C HIS A 80 5.85 17.70 -25.15
N ARG A 81 6.03 17.51 -23.83
CA ARG A 81 6.75 16.36 -23.28
C ARG A 81 6.02 15.05 -23.56
N VAL A 82 4.68 15.05 -23.45
CA VAL A 82 3.86 13.88 -23.78
C VAL A 82 3.87 13.61 -25.29
N MET A 83 3.75 14.66 -26.12
CA MET A 83 3.83 14.55 -27.57
C MET A 83 5.18 14.03 -28.06
N LEU A 84 6.29 14.43 -27.42
CA LEU A 84 7.62 13.88 -27.74
C LEU A 84 7.62 12.35 -27.65
N VAL A 85 7.07 11.79 -26.57
CA VAL A 85 7.00 10.32 -26.39
C VAL A 85 6.06 9.68 -27.42
N LEU A 86 4.85 10.20 -27.57
CA LEU A 86 3.85 9.65 -28.50
C LEU A 86 4.31 9.70 -29.96
N SER A 87 4.97 10.79 -30.37
CA SER A 87 5.54 10.93 -31.72
C SER A 87 6.71 9.98 -31.94
N TYR A 88 7.58 9.81 -30.94
CA TYR A 88 8.66 8.84 -31.00
C TYR A 88 8.12 7.41 -31.14
N GLN A 89 7.09 7.04 -30.37
CA GLN A 89 6.41 5.75 -30.48
C GLN A 89 5.83 5.53 -31.88
N ARG A 90 5.16 6.54 -32.47
CA ARG A 90 4.64 6.44 -33.85
C ARG A 90 5.75 6.23 -34.88
N LEU A 91 6.86 6.96 -34.74
CA LEU A 91 8.02 6.83 -35.64
C LEU A 91 8.66 5.43 -35.58
N CYS A 92 8.74 4.84 -34.37
CA CYS A 92 9.28 3.49 -34.20
C CYS A 92 8.29 2.38 -34.62
N ALA A 93 6.98 2.58 -34.42
CA ALA A 93 5.96 1.60 -34.82
C ALA A 93 5.92 1.38 -36.34
N THR A 94 6.26 2.39 -37.14
CA THR A 94 6.39 2.25 -38.60
C THR A 94 7.63 1.46 -39.04
N ALA A 95 8.56 1.15 -38.13
CA ALA A 95 9.86 0.55 -38.46
C ALA A 95 9.99 -0.95 -38.17
N GLN A 96 9.12 -1.58 -37.33
CA GLN A 96 9.17 -3.02 -37.04
C GLN A 96 7.90 -3.51 -36.29
N PRO A 97 7.21 -4.58 -36.74
CA PRO A 97 6.32 -5.35 -35.90
C PRO A 97 7.15 -6.39 -35.13
N THR A 98 7.63 -6.05 -33.94
CA THR A 98 8.23 -7.05 -33.05
C THR A 98 7.14 -7.79 -32.31
N GLU A 99 7.12 -9.12 -32.46
CA GLU A 99 6.33 -10.01 -31.61
C GLU A 99 6.57 -9.65 -30.15
N LYS A 100 5.51 -9.27 -29.43
CA LYS A 100 5.57 -9.11 -27.98
C LYS A 100 5.75 -10.49 -27.37
N LYS A 101 7.00 -10.92 -27.17
CA LYS A 101 7.26 -11.86 -26.09
C LYS A 101 6.74 -11.19 -24.83
N GLU A 102 5.91 -11.91 -24.08
CA GLU A 102 5.51 -11.50 -22.73
C GLU A 102 6.77 -11.53 -21.85
N GLU A 103 7.58 -10.47 -21.94
CA GLU A 103 8.74 -10.29 -21.10
C GLU A 103 8.27 -10.03 -19.67
N GLU A 104 8.87 -10.79 -18.75
CA GLU A 104 8.62 -10.71 -17.32
C GLU A 104 8.80 -9.28 -16.83
N TRP A 105 7.74 -8.70 -16.26
CA TRP A 105 7.76 -7.34 -15.74
C TRP A 105 8.12 -7.37 -14.25
N ASP A 106 9.42 -7.41 -13.97
CA ASP A 106 9.93 -7.56 -12.61
C ASP A 106 10.61 -6.29 -12.08
N PRO A 107 10.04 -5.59 -11.08
CA PRO A 107 10.72 -4.46 -10.44
C PRO A 107 11.99 -4.82 -9.67
N ALA A 108 12.20 -6.09 -9.30
CA ALA A 108 13.37 -6.51 -8.52
C ALA A 108 14.70 -6.30 -9.26
N ILE A 109 14.66 -6.23 -10.60
CA ILE A 109 15.84 -5.96 -11.44
C ILE A 109 16.53 -4.65 -11.08
N TRP A 110 15.79 -3.70 -10.50
CA TRP A 110 16.25 -2.35 -10.21
C TRP A 110 17.07 -2.20 -8.92
N LEU A 111 17.37 -3.29 -8.23
CA LEU A 111 18.07 -3.27 -6.94
C LEU A 111 19.42 -2.53 -7.02
N LYS A 112 20.18 -2.75 -8.09
CA LYS A 112 21.53 -2.17 -8.25
C LYS A 112 21.46 -0.66 -8.46
N GLU A 113 20.44 -0.20 -9.17
CA GLU A 113 20.19 1.20 -9.48
C GLU A 113 19.87 2.00 -8.21
N LEU A 114 19.33 1.36 -7.17
CA LEU A 114 19.08 2.01 -5.88
C LEU A 114 20.36 2.57 -5.23
N ALA A 115 21.53 2.00 -5.54
CA ALA A 115 22.81 2.50 -5.04
C ALA A 115 23.13 3.92 -5.55
N THR A 116 22.52 4.34 -6.66
CA THR A 116 22.70 5.68 -7.25
C THR A 116 21.82 6.74 -6.61
N LEU A 117 20.91 6.36 -5.70
CA LEU A 117 20.02 7.30 -5.02
C LEU A 117 20.79 8.16 -3.99
N PRO A 118 20.35 9.42 -3.77
CA PRO A 118 20.94 10.27 -2.75
C PRO A 118 20.94 9.62 -1.36
N ASP A 119 22.00 9.85 -0.59
CA ASP A 119 22.17 9.28 0.76
C ASP A 119 20.99 9.57 1.69
N ALA A 120 20.43 10.78 1.62
CA ALA A 120 19.27 11.18 2.41
C ALA A 120 18.03 10.31 2.09
N THR A 121 17.81 9.97 0.82
CA THR A 121 16.71 9.10 0.39
C THR A 121 16.94 7.66 0.85
N ARG A 122 18.18 7.15 0.71
CA ARG A 122 18.55 5.81 1.18
C ARG A 122 18.37 5.67 2.69
N LYS A 123 18.80 6.67 3.47
CA LYS A 123 18.62 6.70 4.93
C LYS A 123 17.15 6.75 5.35
N ARG A 124 16.31 7.53 4.65
CA ARG A 124 14.85 7.55 4.89
C ARG A 124 14.20 6.20 4.62
N ALA A 125 14.56 5.54 3.51
CA ALA A 125 14.09 4.19 3.20
C ALA A 125 14.52 3.19 4.30
N GLN A 126 15.80 3.19 4.70
CA GLN A 126 16.30 2.33 5.79
C GLN A 126 15.58 2.57 7.12
N ALA A 127 15.25 3.82 7.45
CA ALA A 127 14.49 4.14 8.66
C ALA A 127 13.06 3.56 8.63
N LEU A 128 12.46 3.42 7.45
CA LEU A 128 11.16 2.76 7.27
C LEU A 128 11.28 1.23 7.32
N VAL A 129 12.35 0.65 6.75
CA VAL A 129 12.66 -0.79 6.91
C VAL A 129 12.84 -1.14 8.38
N ALA A 130 13.58 -0.32 9.14
CA ALA A 130 13.79 -0.51 10.58
C ALA A 130 12.49 -0.47 11.41
N LYS A 131 11.43 0.15 10.89
CA LYS A 131 10.09 0.15 11.52
C LYS A 131 9.28 -1.11 11.19
N GLY A 132 9.78 -2.00 10.33
CA GLY A 132 9.10 -3.23 9.94
C GLY A 132 7.78 -2.99 9.21
N ILE A 133 7.72 -1.97 8.36
CA ILE A 133 6.49 -1.64 7.63
C ILE A 133 6.06 -2.80 6.74
N THR A 134 4.75 -2.93 6.55
CA THR A 134 4.15 -3.89 5.64
C THR A 134 3.84 -3.21 4.30
N ILE A 135 4.13 -3.89 3.20
CA ILE A 135 3.93 -3.43 1.83
C ILE A 135 3.15 -4.50 1.07
N GLU A 136 2.04 -4.10 0.46
CA GLU A 136 1.23 -4.98 -0.38
C GLU A 136 1.75 -4.88 -1.83
N LEU A 137 2.20 -6.00 -2.39
CA LEU A 137 2.85 -6.12 -3.69
C LEU A 137 1.90 -6.76 -4.68
N PHE A 138 1.76 -6.15 -5.86
CA PHE A 138 0.95 -6.64 -6.97
C PHE A 138 1.85 -6.84 -8.19
N CYS A 139 1.85 -8.05 -8.76
CA CYS A 139 2.69 -8.45 -9.88
C CYS A 139 2.00 -9.51 -10.76
N ALA A 140 0.71 -9.32 -11.06
CA ALA A 140 0.01 -10.21 -11.96
C ALA A 140 0.57 -10.11 -13.40
N PRO A 141 0.71 -11.24 -14.13
CA PRO A 141 1.15 -11.22 -15.52
C PRO A 141 0.30 -10.29 -16.39
N GLY A 142 0.96 -9.44 -17.18
CA GLY A 142 0.29 -8.47 -18.06
C GLY A 142 -0.20 -7.19 -17.38
N GLU A 143 -0.22 -7.14 -16.05
CA GLU A 143 -0.55 -5.92 -15.30
C GLU A 143 0.70 -5.09 -14.99
N ILE A 144 0.49 -3.85 -14.56
CA ILE A 144 1.56 -2.93 -14.16
C ILE A 144 1.94 -3.28 -12.72
N PRO A 145 3.18 -3.71 -12.44
CA PRO A 145 3.59 -4.00 -11.08
C PRO A 145 3.43 -2.78 -10.19
N SER A 146 2.92 -3.01 -8.98
CA SER A 146 2.69 -1.95 -8.01
C SER A 146 2.92 -2.39 -6.58
N ALA A 147 3.22 -1.44 -5.72
CA ALA A 147 3.42 -1.63 -4.30
C ALA A 147 2.61 -0.59 -3.54
N ARG A 148 1.73 -1.03 -2.64
CA ARG A 148 0.97 -0.18 -1.73
C ARG A 148 1.66 -0.19 -0.37
N LEU A 149 2.24 0.96 -0.03
CA LEU A 149 2.83 1.23 1.28
C LEU A 149 1.77 1.91 2.17
N PRO A 150 1.96 1.98 3.49
CA PRO A 150 0.95 2.53 4.41
C PRO A 150 0.47 3.95 4.09
N MET A 151 1.31 4.76 3.43
CA MET A 151 1.02 6.18 3.14
C MET A 151 1.18 6.56 1.66
N SER A 152 1.47 5.58 0.78
CA SER A 152 1.81 5.89 -0.62
C SER A 152 1.70 4.66 -1.52
N ASP A 153 1.21 4.86 -2.73
CA ASP A 153 1.23 3.85 -3.79
C ASP A 153 2.37 4.09 -4.79
N VAL A 154 3.08 3.02 -5.16
CA VAL A 154 4.13 3.00 -6.18
C VAL A 154 3.70 2.13 -7.36
N ARG A 155 3.91 2.60 -8.59
CA ARG A 155 3.66 1.86 -9.84
C ARG A 155 4.87 1.93 -10.77
N PHE A 156 5.22 0.82 -11.42
CA PHE A 156 6.38 0.71 -12.30
C PHE A 156 5.94 0.71 -13.77
N TYR A 157 6.06 1.84 -14.47
CA TYR A 157 5.53 1.99 -15.84
C TYR A 157 6.48 1.57 -16.97
N SER A 158 7.69 1.13 -16.66
CA SER A 158 8.66 0.63 -17.64
C SER A 158 9.41 -0.58 -17.10
N ARG A 159 9.68 -1.55 -17.97
CA ARG A 159 10.58 -2.70 -17.78
C ARG A 159 12.03 -2.32 -18.02
N SER A 160 12.26 -1.27 -18.81
CA SER A 160 13.58 -0.83 -19.23
C SER A 160 14.14 0.36 -18.43
N SER A 161 13.33 1.02 -17.57
CA SER A 161 13.84 2.10 -16.72
C SER A 161 13.01 2.36 -15.45
N ILE A 162 13.68 2.31 -14.29
CA ILE A 162 13.15 2.75 -12.99
C ILE A 162 12.72 4.23 -12.97
N ARG A 163 13.22 5.06 -13.90
CA ARG A 163 12.93 6.51 -13.95
C ARG A 163 11.47 6.81 -14.27
N PHE A 164 10.73 5.82 -14.77
CA PHE A 164 9.29 5.89 -15.01
C PHE A 164 8.47 5.23 -13.90
N ALA A 165 9.09 4.81 -12.79
CA ALA A 165 8.36 4.49 -11.58
C ALA A 165 7.74 5.77 -10.98
N ARG A 166 6.48 5.68 -10.58
CA ARG A 166 5.72 6.78 -9.96
C ARG A 166 5.20 6.33 -8.62
N CYS A 167 5.61 7.05 -7.59
CA CYS A 167 4.99 7.09 -6.28
C CYS A 167 3.98 8.25 -6.23
N ASP A 168 2.88 8.17 -5.51
CA ASP A 168 1.95 9.30 -5.30
C ASP A 168 2.43 10.39 -4.32
N CYS A 169 3.56 10.17 -3.63
CA CYS A 169 4.16 11.18 -2.75
C CYS A 169 4.62 12.45 -3.51
N ILE A 170 5.02 13.48 -2.74
CA ILE A 170 5.42 14.80 -3.26
C ILE A 170 6.60 14.75 -4.23
N GLU A 171 7.61 13.93 -3.95
CA GLU A 171 8.79 13.79 -4.84
C GLU A 171 8.47 12.98 -6.08
N GLY A 172 7.66 11.94 -5.90
CA GLY A 172 7.01 11.22 -6.96
C GLY A 172 7.84 10.21 -7.74
N THR A 173 9.12 10.48 -7.99
CA THR A 173 10.00 9.59 -8.73
C THR A 173 11.31 9.44 -7.97
N LEU A 174 11.83 8.20 -7.88
CA LEU A 174 13.07 7.87 -7.14
C LEU A 174 13.08 8.31 -5.67
N CYS A 175 11.91 8.37 -5.04
CA CYS A 175 11.78 8.62 -3.60
C CYS A 175 12.09 7.35 -2.78
N GLU A 176 12.08 7.51 -1.46
CA GLU A 176 12.27 6.41 -0.49
C GLU A 176 11.24 5.29 -0.69
N HIS A 177 10.01 5.60 -1.09
CA HIS A 177 8.96 4.60 -1.33
C HIS A 177 9.24 3.74 -2.56
N VAL A 178 9.80 4.32 -3.63
CA VAL A 178 10.21 3.55 -4.81
C VAL A 178 11.36 2.60 -4.44
N ALA A 179 12.32 3.08 -3.65
CA ALA A 179 13.41 2.24 -3.16
C ALA A 179 12.89 1.06 -2.30
N LEU A 180 11.96 1.35 -1.37
CA LEU A 180 11.31 0.33 -0.55
C LEU A 180 10.51 -0.68 -1.36
N ALA A 181 9.76 -0.22 -2.37
CA ALA A 181 9.01 -1.10 -3.25
C ALA A 181 9.94 -2.08 -3.98
N VAL A 182 11.04 -1.59 -4.56
CA VAL A 182 12.04 -2.44 -5.23
C VAL A 182 12.67 -3.43 -4.25
N GLN A 183 13.05 -2.99 -3.06
CA GLN A 183 13.59 -3.89 -2.01
C GLN A 183 12.57 -4.97 -1.61
N ALA A 184 11.32 -4.60 -1.41
CA ALA A 184 10.25 -5.54 -1.10
C ALA A 184 10.05 -6.58 -2.21
N PHE A 185 10.08 -6.17 -3.49
CA PHE A 185 10.03 -7.10 -4.62
C PHE A 185 11.22 -8.08 -4.63
N VAL A 186 12.43 -7.60 -4.36
CA VAL A 186 13.63 -8.46 -4.27
C VAL A 186 13.50 -9.48 -3.15
N GLU A 187 13.17 -9.02 -1.95
CA GLU A 187 13.04 -9.88 -0.76
C GLU A 187 11.91 -10.90 -0.95
N ALA A 188 10.75 -10.44 -1.42
CA ALA A 188 9.60 -11.29 -1.71
C ALA A 188 9.92 -12.36 -2.77
N LYS A 189 10.56 -11.99 -3.88
CA LYS A 189 10.95 -12.95 -4.94
C LYS A 189 12.02 -13.93 -4.50
N THR A 190 12.91 -13.52 -3.60
CA THR A 190 13.91 -14.43 -3.01
C THR A 190 13.22 -15.54 -2.20
N GLN A 191 12.12 -15.20 -1.52
CA GLN A 191 11.35 -16.16 -0.72
C GLN A 191 10.32 -16.95 -1.54
N GLN A 192 9.69 -16.30 -2.53
CA GLN A 192 8.69 -16.88 -3.41
C GLN A 192 8.88 -16.31 -4.82
N ALA A 193 9.52 -17.08 -5.70
CA ALA A 193 9.91 -16.64 -7.04
C ALA A 193 8.73 -16.11 -7.89
N GLU A 194 7.57 -16.76 -7.79
CA GLU A 194 6.36 -16.39 -8.52
C GLU A 194 5.21 -16.04 -7.55
N PHE A 195 4.71 -14.81 -7.65
CA PHE A 195 3.50 -14.36 -6.97
C PHE A 195 2.77 -13.31 -7.80
N THR A 196 1.44 -13.31 -7.70
CA THR A 196 0.59 -12.27 -8.31
C THR A 196 0.24 -11.17 -7.31
N HIS A 197 0.10 -11.54 -6.04
CA HIS A 197 -0.23 -10.65 -4.94
C HIS A 197 0.39 -11.17 -3.65
N LEU A 198 1.03 -10.30 -2.88
CA LEU A 198 1.69 -10.66 -1.62
C LEU A 198 1.66 -9.49 -0.63
N ILE A 199 1.47 -9.77 0.66
CA ILE A 199 1.66 -8.78 1.73
C ILE A 199 3.01 -9.04 2.38
N TRP A 200 4.01 -8.22 2.06
CA TRP A 200 5.39 -8.37 2.52
C TRP A 200 5.70 -7.48 3.73
N GLN A 201 6.35 -8.02 4.75
CA GLN A 201 6.86 -7.23 5.88
C GLN A 201 8.34 -6.97 5.67
N MET A 202 8.73 -5.70 5.59
CA MET A 202 10.13 -5.31 5.49
C MET A 202 10.90 -5.77 6.74
N ARG A 203 12.10 -6.32 6.55
CA ARG A 203 12.96 -6.76 7.64
C ARG A 203 14.23 -5.92 7.70
N SER A 204 14.62 -5.53 8.90
CA SER A 204 15.95 -4.97 9.11
C SER A 204 16.94 -6.10 9.36
N GLU A 205 18.11 -6.05 8.72
CA GLU A 205 19.24 -6.95 8.96
C GLU A 205 19.69 -6.99 10.43
N HIS A 206 19.32 -5.99 11.24
CA HIS A 206 19.71 -5.86 12.64
C HIS A 206 18.67 -6.34 13.66
N VAL A 207 17.51 -6.84 13.24
CA VAL A 207 16.50 -7.39 14.17
C VAL A 207 16.75 -8.89 14.35
N THR A 208 17.46 -9.22 15.43
CA THR A 208 17.73 -10.60 15.88
C THR A 208 16.69 -11.13 16.87
N SER A 209 15.72 -10.31 17.29
CA SER A 209 14.62 -10.82 18.12
C SER A 209 13.80 -11.76 17.26
N SER A 210 13.59 -12.99 17.75
CA SER A 210 12.54 -13.88 17.25
C SER A 210 11.32 -13.03 16.89
N ASP A 211 10.97 -12.94 15.61
CA ASP A 211 9.82 -12.17 15.12
C ASP A 211 8.50 -12.87 15.49
N ASP A 212 8.52 -13.65 16.58
CA ASP A 212 7.38 -14.30 17.18
C ASP A 212 6.66 -13.31 18.13
N PRO A 213 5.36 -13.05 17.93
CA PRO A 213 4.56 -12.20 18.82
C PRO A 213 4.61 -12.61 20.30
N PHE A 214 4.97 -13.85 20.61
CA PHE A 214 4.97 -14.43 21.94
C PHE A 214 6.36 -14.84 22.42
N ALA A 215 7.43 -14.39 21.75
CA ALA A 215 8.78 -14.52 22.28
C ALA A 215 9.00 -13.61 23.50
N SER A 216 8.41 -12.41 23.51
CA SER A 216 8.52 -11.46 24.62
C SER A 216 7.58 -11.80 25.78
N GLU A 217 7.93 -11.36 26.99
CA GLU A 217 7.10 -11.55 28.19
C GLU A 217 5.78 -10.77 28.08
N GLU A 218 5.77 -9.61 27.44
CA GLU A 218 4.56 -8.82 27.18
C GLU A 218 3.59 -9.61 26.29
N GLY A 219 4.10 -10.20 25.21
CA GLY A 219 3.31 -11.01 24.28
C GLY A 219 2.70 -12.25 24.96
N LYS A 220 3.51 -12.99 25.72
CA LYS A 220 3.06 -14.15 26.50
C LYS A 220 1.99 -13.76 27.52
N THR A 221 2.22 -12.68 28.26
CA THR A 221 1.29 -12.16 29.27
C THR A 221 -0.03 -11.77 28.63
N CYS A 222 -0.01 -11.07 27.49
CA CYS A 222 -1.22 -10.71 26.75
C CYS A 222 -2.01 -11.95 26.33
N ARG A 223 -1.34 -12.97 25.75
CA ARG A 223 -1.98 -14.24 25.39
C ARG A 223 -2.64 -14.90 26.60
N GLN A 224 -1.91 -15.00 27.71
CA GLN A 224 -2.41 -15.62 28.93
C GLN A 224 -3.66 -14.91 29.46
N TYR A 225 -3.66 -13.58 29.53
CA TYR A 225 -4.84 -12.84 30.01
C TYR A 225 -6.04 -12.95 29.08
N VAL A 226 -5.84 -12.94 27.76
CA VAL A 226 -6.94 -13.15 26.79
C VAL A 226 -7.52 -14.56 26.93
N GLN A 227 -6.68 -15.59 27.09
CA GLN A 227 -7.11 -16.97 27.31
C GLN A 227 -7.88 -17.13 28.62
N GLN A 228 -7.37 -16.56 29.72
CA GLN A 228 -8.03 -16.58 31.02
C GLN A 228 -9.39 -15.89 30.99
N LEU A 229 -9.48 -14.71 30.38
CA LEU A 229 -10.75 -14.00 30.19
C LEU A 229 -11.73 -14.86 29.39
N SER A 230 -11.25 -15.45 28.30
CA SER A 230 -12.09 -16.25 27.41
C SER A 230 -12.63 -17.51 28.09
N GLN A 231 -11.78 -18.20 28.86
CA GLN A 231 -12.18 -19.36 29.66
C GLN A 231 -13.17 -18.98 30.76
N ALA A 232 -12.95 -17.86 31.44
CA ALA A 232 -13.88 -17.36 32.46
C ALA A 232 -15.26 -17.05 31.87
N LEU A 233 -15.32 -16.37 30.73
CA LEU A 233 -16.58 -16.08 30.04
C LEU A 233 -17.26 -17.35 29.51
N TRP A 234 -16.49 -18.32 29.02
CA TRP A 234 -17.03 -19.59 28.50
C TRP A 234 -17.63 -20.47 29.61
N LEU A 235 -16.94 -20.58 30.75
CA LEU A 235 -17.38 -21.42 31.87
C LEU A 235 -18.45 -20.74 32.73
N GLY A 236 -18.28 -19.45 33.02
CA GLY A 236 -19.20 -18.70 33.86
C GLY A 236 -20.45 -18.24 33.13
N GLY A 237 -20.34 -17.99 31.82
CA GLY A 237 -21.38 -17.39 31.00
C GLY A 237 -21.51 -15.88 31.22
N ILE A 238 -21.98 -15.18 30.19
CA ILE A 238 -22.20 -13.73 30.24
C ILE A 238 -23.44 -13.32 31.06
N SER A 239 -24.19 -14.29 31.60
CA SER A 239 -25.29 -14.03 32.52
C SER A 239 -24.83 -13.60 33.91
N GLN A 240 -23.58 -13.91 34.27
CA GLN A 240 -22.99 -13.51 35.54
C GLN A 240 -22.76 -11.99 35.58
N PRO A 241 -22.92 -11.34 36.75
CA PRO A 241 -22.65 -9.92 36.88
C PRO A 241 -21.26 -9.52 36.35
N LEU A 242 -21.23 -8.44 35.57
CA LEU A 242 -20.02 -7.94 34.90
C LEU A 242 -18.83 -7.68 35.84
N ILE A 243 -19.11 -7.34 37.10
CA ILE A 243 -18.10 -7.15 38.15
C ILE A 243 -17.17 -8.37 38.31
N HIS A 244 -17.67 -9.58 38.02
CA HIS A 244 -16.85 -10.80 38.05
C HIS A 244 -15.77 -10.84 36.96
N TYR A 245 -15.96 -10.11 35.86
CA TYR A 245 -15.06 -10.10 34.70
C TYR A 245 -14.26 -8.81 34.56
N GLU A 246 -14.60 -7.76 35.31
CA GLU A 246 -14.06 -6.40 35.14
C GLU A 246 -12.53 -6.33 35.23
N ALA A 247 -11.96 -6.98 36.25
CA ALA A 247 -10.52 -7.05 36.41
C ALA A 247 -9.84 -7.83 35.27
N SER A 248 -10.48 -8.90 34.78
CA SER A 248 -9.94 -9.72 33.68
C SER A 248 -9.98 -8.98 32.34
N PHE A 249 -11.06 -8.26 32.03
CA PHE A 249 -11.13 -7.37 30.88
C PHE A 249 -10.05 -6.29 30.94
N SER A 250 -9.90 -5.62 32.09
CA SER A 250 -8.93 -4.54 32.27
C SER A 250 -7.49 -5.02 32.08
N ARG A 251 -7.13 -6.19 32.64
CA ARG A 251 -5.79 -6.79 32.45
C ARG A 251 -5.51 -7.15 31.00
N ALA A 252 -6.46 -7.80 30.32
CA ALA A 252 -6.30 -8.17 28.92
C ALA A 252 -6.16 -6.93 28.02
N GLN A 253 -6.97 -5.90 28.27
CA GLN A 253 -6.94 -4.63 27.54
C GLN A 253 -5.59 -3.92 27.69
N GLN A 254 -5.13 -3.74 28.92
CA GLN A 254 -3.84 -3.09 29.20
C GLN A 254 -2.66 -3.86 28.62
N ALA A 255 -2.70 -5.20 28.65
CA ALA A 255 -1.65 -6.02 28.04
C ALA A 255 -1.61 -5.86 26.51
N ALA A 256 -2.78 -5.85 25.85
CA ALA A 256 -2.86 -5.61 24.41
C ALA A 256 -2.35 -4.21 24.01
N GLU A 257 -2.64 -3.19 24.82
CA GLU A 257 -2.15 -1.82 24.62
C GLU A 257 -0.63 -1.71 24.81
N ARG A 258 -0.06 -2.38 25.82
CA ARG A 258 1.41 -2.43 26.02
C ARG A 258 2.14 -3.10 24.87
N CYS A 259 1.55 -4.16 24.29
CA CYS A 259 2.06 -4.79 23.08
C CYS A 259 1.88 -3.94 21.82
N ASN A 260 1.14 -2.83 21.91
CA ASN A 260 0.68 -2.04 20.78
C ASN A 260 -0.11 -2.87 19.74
N TRP A 261 -0.92 -3.83 20.20
CA TRP A 261 -1.74 -4.71 19.37
C TRP A 261 -3.15 -4.14 19.19
N ARG A 262 -3.29 -3.21 18.24
CA ARG A 262 -4.52 -2.42 18.09
C ARG A 262 -5.76 -3.26 17.83
N TRP A 263 -5.67 -4.29 16.99
CA TRP A 263 -6.83 -5.14 16.68
C TRP A 263 -7.25 -6.04 17.83
N VAL A 264 -6.31 -6.44 18.69
CA VAL A 264 -6.60 -7.20 19.90
C VAL A 264 -7.30 -6.32 20.92
N SER A 265 -6.76 -5.13 21.18
CA SER A 265 -7.39 -4.10 22.03
C SER A 265 -8.81 -3.76 21.56
N GLU A 266 -9.01 -3.53 20.26
CA GLU A 266 -10.33 -3.19 19.74
C GLU A 266 -11.32 -4.35 19.89
N SER A 267 -10.88 -5.58 19.65
CA SER A 267 -11.73 -6.77 19.81
C SER A 267 -12.13 -7.00 21.27
N LEU A 268 -11.25 -6.69 22.23
CA LEU A 268 -11.56 -6.74 23.66
C LEU A 268 -12.61 -5.69 24.04
N ARG A 269 -12.49 -4.46 23.52
CA ARG A 269 -13.49 -3.40 23.72
C ARG A 269 -14.85 -3.77 23.13
N GLN A 270 -14.87 -4.33 21.92
CA GLN A 270 -16.10 -4.81 21.26
C GLN A 270 -16.77 -5.93 22.06
N LEU A 271 -15.99 -6.92 22.52
CA LEU A 271 -16.53 -7.99 23.36
C LEU A 271 -17.11 -7.46 24.66
N ARG A 272 -16.41 -6.53 25.33
CA ARG A 272 -16.91 -5.88 26.55
C ARG A 272 -18.24 -5.17 26.29
N ALA A 273 -18.32 -4.37 25.23
CA ALA A 273 -19.55 -3.68 24.84
C ALA A 273 -20.71 -4.65 24.56
N SER A 274 -20.46 -5.81 23.96
CA SER A 274 -21.48 -6.84 23.75
C SER A 274 -21.98 -7.46 25.06
N VAL A 275 -21.10 -7.67 26.04
CA VAL A 275 -21.50 -8.15 27.39
C VAL A 275 -22.31 -7.07 28.12
N ASP A 276 -21.89 -5.80 28.02
CA ASP A 276 -22.63 -4.68 28.62
C ASP A 276 -24.04 -4.57 28.01
N ALA A 277 -24.15 -4.64 26.67
CA ALA A 277 -25.41 -4.63 25.94
C ALA A 277 -26.34 -5.80 26.33
N PHE A 278 -25.78 -6.97 26.65
CA PHE A 278 -26.55 -8.09 27.19
C PHE A 278 -27.17 -7.73 28.55
N HIS A 279 -26.38 -7.19 29.48
CA HIS A 279 -26.86 -6.85 30.83
C HIS A 279 -27.86 -5.71 30.84
N THR A 280 -27.68 -4.70 29.99
CA THR A 280 -28.64 -3.59 29.85
C THR A 280 -29.87 -3.97 29.01
N ARG A 281 -29.96 -5.22 28.53
CA ARG A 281 -31.02 -5.71 27.64
C ARG A 281 -31.19 -4.84 26.40
N ALA A 282 -30.07 -4.37 25.86
CA ALA A 282 -30.07 -3.47 24.71
C ALA A 282 -30.66 -4.17 23.48
N SER A 283 -31.53 -3.48 22.73
CA SER A 283 -32.22 -4.03 21.55
C SER A 283 -31.29 -4.37 20.38
N HIS A 284 -30.05 -3.88 20.42
CA HIS A 284 -29.01 -4.17 19.44
C HIS A 284 -28.09 -5.33 19.85
N TYR A 285 -28.31 -5.95 21.01
CA TYR A 285 -27.57 -7.11 21.44
C TYR A 285 -27.91 -8.33 20.56
N HIS A 286 -26.88 -9.03 20.11
CA HIS A 286 -27.00 -10.25 19.33
C HIS A 286 -26.04 -11.32 19.88
N ALA A 287 -26.59 -12.40 20.44
CA ALA A 287 -25.80 -13.45 21.07
C ALA A 287 -24.79 -14.10 20.11
N GLY A 288 -25.17 -14.29 18.85
CA GLY A 288 -24.25 -14.81 17.82
C GLY A 288 -23.06 -13.89 17.55
N GLU A 289 -23.22 -12.57 17.66
CA GLU A 289 -22.14 -11.60 17.50
C GLU A 289 -21.18 -11.65 18.70
N CYS A 290 -21.71 -11.67 19.92
CA CYS A 290 -20.91 -11.80 21.13
C CYS A 290 -20.07 -13.10 21.13
N LEU A 291 -20.69 -14.22 20.73
CA LEU A 291 -19.99 -15.50 20.60
C LEU A 291 -18.90 -15.44 19.52
N ARG A 292 -19.19 -14.81 18.37
CA ARG A 292 -18.21 -14.62 17.29
C ARG A 292 -17.02 -13.78 17.77
N GLN A 293 -17.26 -12.69 18.49
CA GLN A 293 -16.21 -11.83 19.05
C GLN A 293 -15.33 -12.59 20.05
N LEU A 294 -15.94 -13.36 20.95
CA LEU A 294 -15.22 -14.22 21.90
C LEU A 294 -14.33 -15.25 21.20
N ALA A 295 -14.88 -15.96 20.20
CA ALA A 295 -14.12 -16.92 19.42
C ALA A 295 -13.00 -16.26 18.60
N ALA A 296 -13.27 -15.10 17.99
CA ALA A 296 -12.33 -14.38 17.16
C ALA A 296 -11.09 -13.88 17.91
N LEU A 297 -11.19 -13.57 19.22
CA LEU A 297 -10.05 -13.13 20.03
C LEU A 297 -8.92 -14.16 20.07
N ASN A 298 -9.22 -15.39 20.50
CA ASN A 298 -8.22 -16.46 20.57
C ASN A 298 -7.78 -16.89 19.18
N SER A 299 -8.70 -16.97 18.23
CA SER A 299 -8.37 -17.29 16.84
C SER A 299 -7.40 -16.29 16.23
N ARG A 300 -7.51 -14.99 16.55
CA ARG A 300 -6.57 -13.96 16.08
C ARG A 300 -5.17 -14.18 16.64
N LEU A 301 -5.02 -14.45 17.94
CA LEU A 301 -3.71 -14.71 18.55
C LEU A 301 -3.09 -16.02 18.06
N ASN A 302 -3.91 -17.04 17.81
CA ASN A 302 -3.45 -18.30 17.24
C ASN A 302 -3.03 -18.12 15.77
N CYS A 303 -3.79 -17.34 15.00
CA CYS A 303 -3.42 -16.98 13.63
C CYS A 303 -2.09 -16.22 13.62
N ALA A 304 -1.89 -15.23 14.49
CA ALA A 304 -0.63 -14.49 14.59
C ALA A 304 0.57 -15.42 14.87
N GLN A 305 0.42 -16.39 15.78
CA GLN A 305 1.46 -17.39 16.04
C GLN A 305 1.72 -18.27 14.81
N GLU A 306 0.69 -18.73 14.12
CA GLU A 306 0.85 -19.58 12.95
C GLU A 306 1.51 -18.80 11.80
N MET A 307 1.17 -17.53 11.60
CA MET A 307 1.84 -16.68 10.62
C MET A 307 3.32 -16.51 10.96
N ALA A 308 3.65 -16.25 12.23
CA ALA A 308 5.05 -16.17 12.67
C ALA A 308 5.79 -17.51 12.55
N ARG A 309 5.12 -18.64 12.82
CA ARG A 309 5.70 -19.98 12.66
C ARG A 309 6.05 -20.27 11.21
N ARG A 310 5.13 -20.02 10.27
CA ARG A 310 5.38 -20.16 8.82
C ARG A 310 6.58 -19.32 8.40
N ASP A 311 6.58 -18.07 8.84
CA ASP A 311 7.65 -17.14 8.53
C ASP A 311 9.02 -17.62 9.05
N SER A 312 9.05 -18.20 10.25
CA SER A 312 10.27 -18.74 10.87
C SER A 312 10.89 -19.93 10.14
N VAL A 313 10.10 -20.67 9.35
CA VAL A 313 10.57 -21.81 8.54
C VAL A 313 10.80 -21.42 7.07
N GLY A 314 10.72 -20.13 6.74
CA GLY A 314 10.89 -19.64 5.37
C GLY A 314 9.66 -19.85 4.47
N GLU A 315 8.48 -20.07 5.05
CA GLU A 315 7.24 -20.01 4.27
C GLU A 315 6.69 -18.58 4.32
N VAL A 316 6.39 -17.98 3.17
CA VAL A 316 5.78 -16.65 3.14
C VAL A 316 4.37 -16.74 3.72
N PRO A 317 4.06 -16.08 4.85
CA PRO A 317 2.71 -16.09 5.38
C PRO A 317 1.77 -15.31 4.45
N PRO A 318 0.50 -15.74 4.29
CA PRO A 318 -0.47 -15.00 3.47
C PRO A 318 -0.70 -13.57 3.98
N ILE A 319 -0.57 -13.36 5.30
CA ILE A 319 -0.61 -12.06 5.96
C ILE A 319 0.44 -12.08 7.08
N PRO A 320 1.34 -11.09 7.18
CA PRO A 320 2.28 -11.00 8.30
C PRO A 320 1.56 -10.92 9.66
N TRP A 321 2.11 -11.55 10.70
CA TRP A 321 1.45 -11.60 12.01
C TRP A 321 1.20 -10.21 12.61
N ARG A 322 2.09 -9.25 12.33
CA ARG A 322 1.98 -7.85 12.78
C ARG A 322 0.69 -7.21 12.27
N THR A 323 0.31 -7.52 11.03
CA THR A 323 -0.96 -7.08 10.43
C THR A 323 -2.16 -7.75 11.10
N VAL A 324 -2.04 -9.03 11.48
CA VAL A 324 -3.11 -9.79 12.16
C VAL A 324 -3.48 -9.18 13.52
N VAL A 325 -2.49 -8.70 14.28
CA VAL A 325 -2.70 -8.08 15.59
C VAL A 325 -2.81 -6.55 15.56
N GLY A 326 -2.46 -5.93 14.42
CA GLY A 326 -2.50 -4.48 14.22
C GLY A 326 -1.36 -3.75 14.90
N ALA A 327 -0.15 -4.32 14.85
CA ALA A 327 1.04 -3.73 15.45
C ALA A 327 1.44 -2.45 14.72
N GLY A 328 1.69 -1.37 15.48
CA GLY A 328 2.15 -0.10 14.91
C GLY A 328 1.07 0.73 14.21
N ILE A 329 -0.18 0.26 14.17
CA ILE A 329 -1.30 1.00 13.58
C ILE A 329 -1.78 2.07 14.56
N ALA A 330 -1.78 3.33 14.12
CA ALA A 330 -2.36 4.42 14.89
C ALA A 330 -3.87 4.19 15.06
N GLY A 331 -4.38 4.32 16.28
CA GLY A 331 -5.81 4.10 16.57
C GLY A 331 -6.74 5.14 15.97
N GLU A 332 -6.20 6.31 15.61
CA GLU A 332 -6.88 7.44 15.00
C GLU A 332 -5.93 8.11 14.00
N ALA A 333 -6.46 8.61 12.90
CA ALA A 333 -5.72 9.35 11.88
C ALA A 333 -6.40 10.70 11.61
N LYS A 334 -5.62 11.77 11.50
CA LYS A 334 -6.13 13.08 11.09
C LYS A 334 -6.40 13.06 9.58
N LEU A 335 -7.62 13.41 9.19
CA LEU A 335 -8.01 13.57 7.79
C LEU A 335 -8.01 15.07 7.44
N ASP A 336 -7.50 15.40 6.25
CA ASP A 336 -7.38 16.79 5.76
C ASP A 336 -8.75 17.39 5.41
N HIS A 337 -9.52 16.64 4.62
CA HIS A 337 -10.91 16.94 4.28
C HIS A 337 -11.75 15.67 4.46
N LEU A 338 -12.85 15.79 5.21
CA LEU A 338 -13.76 14.68 5.47
C LEU A 338 -15.14 15.02 4.93
N ARG A 339 -15.54 14.33 3.87
CA ARG A 339 -16.88 14.42 3.31
C ARG A 339 -17.68 13.20 3.73
N LEU A 340 -18.50 13.34 4.75
CA LEU A 340 -19.36 12.24 5.21
C LEU A 340 -20.75 12.31 4.57
N VAL A 341 -21.15 11.22 3.93
CA VAL A 341 -22.53 11.00 3.46
C VAL A 341 -23.20 10.02 4.40
N SER A 342 -24.29 10.43 5.05
CA SER A 342 -25.06 9.51 5.90
C SER A 342 -25.65 8.37 5.06
N LEU A 343 -25.33 7.13 5.43
CA LEU A 343 -25.93 5.92 4.87
C LEU A 343 -27.26 5.54 5.53
N GLY A 344 -27.61 6.22 6.63
CA GLY A 344 -28.83 5.98 7.39
C GLY A 344 -28.55 5.78 8.87
N MET A 345 -29.60 5.42 9.60
CA MET A 345 -29.52 5.26 11.04
C MET A 345 -30.29 4.04 11.53
N ARG A 346 -29.88 3.50 12.67
CA ARG A 346 -30.61 2.49 13.42
C ARG A 346 -30.80 2.96 14.84
N CYS A 347 -32.06 2.98 15.26
CA CYS A 347 -32.41 3.21 16.66
C CYS A 347 -32.04 1.98 17.49
N TRP A 348 -31.57 2.21 18.70
CA TRP A 348 -31.42 1.20 19.73
C TRP A 348 -31.94 1.74 21.05
N GLN A 349 -32.30 0.85 21.96
CA GLN A 349 -32.73 1.20 23.31
C GLN A 349 -32.22 0.16 24.28
N ASP A 350 -31.99 0.55 25.52
CA ASP A 350 -31.73 -0.35 26.64
C ASP A 350 -32.69 -0.03 27.80
N ILE A 351 -32.43 -0.55 29.01
CA ILE A 351 -33.30 -0.32 30.18
C ILE A 351 -33.34 1.16 30.60
N GLU A 352 -32.29 1.94 30.31
CA GLU A 352 -32.12 3.30 30.81
C GLU A 352 -32.18 4.37 29.70
N GLN A 353 -31.83 4.00 28.46
CA GLN A 353 -31.52 4.95 27.39
C GLN A 353 -32.09 4.56 26.04
N TYR A 354 -32.32 5.57 25.20
CA TYR A 354 -32.64 5.43 23.78
C TYR A 354 -31.53 6.12 22.99
N GLY A 355 -31.05 5.48 21.92
CA GLY A 355 -29.93 5.97 21.14
C GLY A 355 -30.09 5.76 19.64
N LEU A 356 -29.29 6.48 18.87
CA LEU A 356 -29.22 6.40 17.42
C LEU A 356 -27.80 6.02 17.03
N ARG A 357 -27.65 4.99 16.18
CA ARG A 357 -26.40 4.71 15.48
C ARG A 357 -26.55 5.19 14.04
N ILE A 358 -25.73 6.14 13.63
CA ILE A 358 -25.71 6.70 12.27
C ILE A 358 -24.44 6.19 11.59
N TRP A 359 -24.57 5.67 10.37
CA TRP A 359 -23.44 5.28 9.55
C TRP A 359 -23.16 6.36 8.52
N PHE A 360 -21.88 6.64 8.31
CA PHE A 360 -21.44 7.62 7.34
C PHE A 360 -20.45 6.97 6.40
N THR A 361 -20.60 7.19 5.11
CA THR A 361 -19.55 6.83 4.16
C THR A 361 -18.77 8.04 3.72
N ASP A 362 -17.47 7.87 3.59
CA ASP A 362 -16.66 8.78 2.80
C ASP A 362 -16.72 8.32 1.33
N PRO A 363 -17.35 9.09 0.43
CA PRO A 363 -17.50 8.68 -0.97
C PRO A 363 -16.16 8.61 -1.71
N ASP A 364 -15.11 9.26 -1.20
CA ASP A 364 -13.80 9.27 -1.83
C ASP A 364 -13.01 7.99 -1.49
N THR A 365 -13.22 7.40 -0.30
CA THR A 365 -12.51 6.18 0.14
C THR A 365 -13.40 4.92 0.17
N GLY A 366 -14.73 5.07 0.18
CA GLY A 366 -15.67 3.95 0.34
C GLY A 366 -15.72 3.36 1.76
N SER A 367 -15.06 4.00 2.73
CA SER A 367 -15.10 3.60 4.14
C SER A 367 -16.47 3.91 4.76
N ILE A 368 -16.92 3.13 5.76
CA ILE A 368 -18.23 3.25 6.46
C ILE A 368 -18.04 3.39 7.96
#